data_AF-A0A918P5G0-F1
#
_entry.id   AF-A0A918P5G0-F1
#
_cell.length_a   1.000
_cell.length_b   1.000
_cell.length_c   1.000
_cell.angle_alpha   90.00
_cell.angle_beta   90.00
_cell.angle_gamma   90.00
#
_symmetry.space_group_name_H-M   'P 1'
#
loop_
_entity.id
_entity.type
_entity.pdbx_description
1 polymer ?
#
loop_
_entity_poly.entity_id
_entity_poly.type
_entity_poly.pdbx_seq_one_letter_code
_entity_poly.pdbx_strand_id
1 'polypeptide(L)'
;MTCYRLAGGALTPVTDPTYIEDVEDYGDALYESGYTVMIDSEIDSVDDGASVTVYSTERADKPQFFIDVWGRETQLASLVADDFPGLVETLRHIDPLLQLIRLDQYASRKTHEDL
;
A
#
# COMPACT_ATOMS: atom_id res chain seq x y z
N MET A 1 6.39 10.31 -4.41
CA MET A 1 6.68 9.34 -3.32
C MET A 1 7.72 8.34 -3.82
N THR A 2 8.60 7.83 -2.95
CA THR A 2 9.51 6.71 -3.29
C THR A 2 8.79 5.39 -3.09
N CYS A 3 8.80 4.52 -4.10
CA CYS A 3 8.25 3.17 -4.01
C CYS A 3 9.38 2.15 -3.79
N TYR A 4 9.09 1.05 -3.12
CA TYR A 4 10.08 0.08 -2.67
C TYR A 4 9.75 -1.35 -3.11
N ARG A 5 10.78 -2.19 -3.17
CA ARG A 5 10.69 -3.63 -3.39
C ARG A 5 11.47 -4.34 -2.30
N LEU A 6 10.97 -5.50 -1.84
CA LEU A 6 11.76 -6.37 -1.00
C LEU A 6 12.74 -7.19 -1.85
N ALA A 7 14.04 -7.01 -1.62
CA ALA A 7 15.10 -7.75 -2.29
C ALA A 7 16.17 -8.17 -1.27
N GLY A 8 16.42 -9.48 -1.16
CA GLY A 8 17.43 -10.00 -0.23
C GLY A 8 17.13 -9.68 1.24
N GLY A 9 15.85 -9.57 1.61
CA GLY A 9 15.41 -9.23 2.97
C GLY A 9 15.46 -7.74 3.33
N ALA A 10 15.77 -6.86 2.37
CA ALA A 10 15.79 -5.41 2.57
C ALA A 10 14.86 -4.69 1.58
N LEU A 11 14.27 -3.58 2.02
CA LEU A 11 13.49 -2.70 1.15
C LEU A 11 14.43 -1.81 0.33
N THR A 12 14.41 -2.01 -0.98
CA THR A 12 15.20 -1.25 -1.94
C THR A 12 14.31 -0.31 -2.75
N PRO A 13 14.67 0.97 -2.93
CA PRO A 13 13.92 1.89 -3.78
C PRO A 13 13.81 1.37 -5.22
N VAL A 14 12.65 1.57 -5.81
CA VAL A 14 12.36 1.29 -7.23
C VAL A 14 12.21 2.61 -7.94
N THR A 15 12.98 2.79 -9.02
CA THR A 15 12.81 3.93 -9.93
C THR A 15 11.65 3.64 -10.88
N ASP A 16 10.72 4.59 -11.00
CA ASP A 16 9.54 4.52 -11.87
C ASP A 16 8.78 3.18 -11.88
N PRO A 17 8.30 2.66 -10.74
CA PRO A 17 7.48 1.44 -10.76
C PRO A 17 6.14 1.66 -11.48
N THR A 18 5.65 2.91 -11.45
CA THR A 18 4.32 3.32 -11.92
C THR A 18 4.31 4.79 -12.34
N TYR A 19 5.37 5.36 -12.92
CA TYR A 19 5.40 6.81 -13.23
C TYR A 19 4.11 7.29 -13.91
N ILE A 20 3.35 8.11 -13.20
CA ILE A 20 2.18 8.83 -13.70
C ILE A 20 2.38 10.29 -13.27
N GLU A 21 2.54 11.20 -14.24
CA GLU A 21 2.76 12.63 -13.99
C GLU A 21 1.52 13.30 -13.39
N ASP A 22 1.73 14.17 -12.40
CA ASP A 22 0.75 15.17 -11.90
C ASP A 22 -0.70 14.69 -11.85
N VAL A 23 -0.98 13.66 -11.02
CA VAL A 23 -2.34 13.14 -10.87
C VAL A 23 -2.97 13.63 -9.58
N GLU A 24 -4.13 14.27 -9.71
CA GLU A 24 -4.97 14.67 -8.58
C GLU A 24 -5.58 13.44 -7.86
N ASP A 25 -5.74 12.32 -8.58
CA ASP A 25 -6.24 11.05 -8.05
C ASP A 25 -5.25 9.90 -8.31
N TYR A 26 -4.64 9.39 -7.24
CA TYR A 26 -3.63 8.33 -7.29
C TYR A 26 -4.23 6.96 -7.69
N GLY A 27 -5.51 6.72 -7.38
CA GLY A 27 -6.20 5.48 -7.75
C GLY A 27 -6.44 5.40 -9.25
N ASP A 28 -6.91 6.50 -9.84
CA ASP A 28 -7.10 6.63 -11.30
C ASP A 28 -5.76 6.50 -12.03
N ALA A 29 -4.70 7.11 -11.49
CA ALA A 29 -3.34 6.98 -12.00
C ALA A 29 -2.92 5.51 -12.13
N LEU A 30 -3.10 4.73 -11.06
CA LEU A 30 -2.74 3.31 -11.04
C LEU A 30 -3.56 2.53 -12.07
N TYR A 31 -4.85 2.82 -12.18
CA TYR A 31 -5.75 2.22 -13.17
C TYR A 31 -5.31 2.51 -14.61
N GLU A 32 -5.03 3.77 -14.95
CA GLU A 32 -4.54 4.18 -16.28
C GLU A 32 -3.19 3.53 -16.61
N SER A 33 -2.37 3.30 -15.60
CA SER A 33 -1.10 2.61 -15.74
C SER A 33 -1.26 1.09 -15.98
N GLY A 34 -2.47 0.55 -15.85
CA GLY A 34 -2.86 -0.83 -16.15
C GLY A 34 -2.97 -1.74 -14.93
N TYR A 35 -3.01 -1.18 -13.72
CA TYR A 35 -3.26 -1.94 -12.49
C TYR A 35 -4.76 -1.98 -12.17
N THR A 36 -5.23 -3.07 -11.57
CA THR A 36 -6.60 -3.22 -11.09
C THR A 36 -6.59 -3.64 -9.63
N VAL A 37 -7.50 -3.10 -8.82
CA VAL A 37 -7.65 -3.49 -7.42
C VAL A 37 -7.95 -4.99 -7.33
N MET A 38 -7.14 -5.70 -6.56
CA MET A 38 -7.31 -7.12 -6.26
C MET A 38 -7.82 -7.32 -4.83
N ILE A 39 -7.23 -6.59 -3.88
CA ILE A 39 -7.60 -6.62 -2.47
C ILE A 39 -7.70 -5.17 -2.02
N ASP A 40 -8.79 -4.85 -1.36
CA ASP A 40 -8.91 -3.63 -0.59
C ASP A 40 -9.30 -4.00 0.84
N SER A 41 -8.44 -3.67 1.79
CA SER A 41 -8.65 -3.99 3.20
C SER A 41 -8.56 -2.70 3.99
N GLU A 42 -9.73 -2.15 4.30
CA GLU A 42 -9.86 -1.13 5.33
C GLU A 42 -9.60 -1.75 6.69
N ILE A 43 -8.63 -1.18 7.40
CA ILE A 43 -8.38 -1.43 8.81
C ILE A 43 -9.30 -0.44 9.54
N ASP A 44 -10.43 -0.97 10.03
CA ASP A 44 -11.60 -0.30 10.60
C ASP A 44 -12.58 0.32 9.58
N SER A 45 -13.84 -0.09 9.70
CA SER A 45 -14.99 0.27 8.86
C SER A 45 -15.52 1.69 9.15
N VAL A 46 -14.63 2.62 9.48
CA VAL A 46 -14.95 4.03 9.67
C VAL A 46 -14.18 4.76 8.59
N ASP A 47 -14.86 5.56 7.78
CA ASP A 47 -14.44 6.14 6.49
C ASP A 47 -13.05 6.85 6.42
N ASP A 48 -12.31 6.92 7.53
CA ASP A 48 -11.00 7.57 7.70
C ASP A 48 -9.93 6.60 8.29
N GLY A 49 -10.09 5.30 8.06
CA GLY A 49 -9.21 4.24 8.54
C GLY A 49 -7.89 4.14 7.78
N ALA A 50 -7.07 3.16 8.14
CA ALA A 50 -5.82 2.89 7.45
C ALA A 50 -6.13 1.79 6.46
N SER A 51 -5.64 1.90 5.24
CA SER A 51 -5.93 0.91 4.22
C SER A 51 -4.65 0.27 3.71
N VAL A 52 -4.79 -1.00 3.37
CA VAL A 52 -3.82 -1.68 2.54
C VAL A 52 -4.57 -2.14 1.30
N THR A 53 -4.20 -1.55 0.17
CA THR A 53 -4.80 -1.88 -1.12
C THR A 53 -3.74 -2.55 -1.98
N VAL A 54 -4.06 -3.75 -2.48
CA VAL A 54 -3.19 -4.49 -3.40
C VAL A 54 -3.82 -4.44 -4.78
N TYR A 55 -3.05 -3.96 -5.74
CA TYR A 55 -3.39 -3.93 -7.15
C TYR A 55 -2.56 -4.96 -7.90
N SER A 56 -3.11 -5.49 -8.99
CA SER A 56 -2.42 -6.41 -9.89
C SER A 56 -2.45 -5.94 -11.34
N THR A 57 -1.46 -6.34 -12.13
CA THR A 57 -1.44 -6.13 -13.59
C THR A 57 -0.90 -7.36 -14.31
N GLU A 58 -1.37 -7.58 -15.54
CA GLU A 58 -0.86 -8.62 -16.46
C GLU A 58 0.23 -8.06 -17.40
N ARG A 59 0.61 -6.80 -17.23
CA ARG A 59 1.63 -6.13 -18.04
C ARG A 59 3.02 -6.67 -17.70
N ALA A 60 3.66 -7.31 -18.68
CA ALA A 60 4.99 -7.91 -18.53
C ALA A 60 6.13 -6.88 -18.32
N ASP A 61 5.89 -5.60 -18.62
CA ASP A 61 6.85 -4.51 -18.41
C ASP A 61 6.79 -3.92 -16.99
N LYS A 62 5.93 -4.44 -16.11
CA LYS A 62 5.69 -3.91 -14.77
C LYS A 62 5.76 -5.02 -13.70
N PRO A 63 6.02 -4.66 -12.43
CA PRO A 63 5.83 -5.60 -11.32
C PRO A 63 4.39 -6.10 -11.29
N GLN A 64 4.18 -7.40 -11.06
CA GLN A 64 2.82 -7.96 -11.09
C GLN A 64 1.90 -7.32 -10.05
N PHE A 65 2.44 -6.94 -8.88
CA PHE A 65 1.66 -6.38 -7.78
C PHE A 65 2.18 -5.00 -7.37
N PHE A 66 1.25 -4.11 -7.08
CA PHE A 66 1.48 -2.84 -6.40
C PHE A 66 0.72 -2.86 -5.08
N ILE A 67 1.36 -2.46 -4.00
CA ILE A 67 0.81 -2.47 -2.65
C ILE A 67 0.85 -1.04 -2.15
N ASP A 68 -0.31 -0.50 -1.87
CA ASP A 68 -0.45 0.84 -1.33
C ASP A 68 -0.86 0.75 0.15
N VAL A 69 -0.16 1.49 1.00
CA VAL A 69 -0.39 1.51 2.44
C VAL A 69 -0.67 2.94 2.85
N TRP A 70 -1.90 3.19 3.28
CA TRP A 70 -2.37 4.47 3.76
C TRP A 70 -2.65 4.43 5.26
N GLY A 71 -2.27 5.48 5.96
CA GLY A 71 -2.91 5.85 7.22
C GLY A 71 -4.14 6.72 6.94
N ARG A 72 -4.75 7.23 8.01
CA ARG A 72 -5.99 8.03 7.97
C ARG A 72 -6.05 9.10 6.86
N GLU A 73 -4.98 9.86 6.66
CA GLU A 73 -4.94 10.96 5.66
C GLU A 73 -3.58 11.04 4.95
N THR A 74 -2.74 10.01 5.07
CA THR A 74 -1.36 10.08 4.58
C THR A 74 -0.92 8.73 4.06
N GLN A 75 -0.37 8.73 2.84
CA GLN A 75 0.31 7.57 2.29
C GLN A 75 1.57 7.27 3.11
N LEU A 76 1.66 6.06 3.63
CA LEU A 76 2.76 5.62 4.50
C LEU A 76 3.82 4.85 3.72
N ALA A 77 3.40 4.00 2.78
CA ALA A 77 4.32 3.24 1.94
C ALA A 77 3.67 2.86 0.61
N SER A 78 4.49 2.83 -0.44
CA SER A 78 4.15 2.24 -1.72
C SER A 78 5.17 1.14 -2.02
N LEU A 79 4.71 -0.07 -2.28
CA LEU A 79 5.57 -1.23 -2.51
C LEU A 79 5.19 -1.96 -3.79
N VAL A 80 6.12 -2.73 -4.35
CA VAL A 80 5.86 -3.61 -5.49
C VAL A 80 6.41 -5.01 -5.26
N ALA A 81 5.77 -5.99 -5.87
CA ALA A 81 6.24 -7.36 -5.95
C ALA A 81 6.11 -7.90 -7.39
N ASP A 82 7.09 -8.67 -7.82
CA ASP A 82 7.14 -9.20 -9.19
C ASP A 82 6.26 -10.45 -9.37
N ASP A 83 5.95 -11.15 -8.28
CA ASP A 83 5.13 -12.36 -8.26
C ASP A 83 4.40 -12.56 -6.92
N PHE A 84 3.54 -13.58 -6.85
CA PHE A 84 2.73 -13.85 -5.67
C PHE A 84 3.57 -14.27 -4.44
N PRO A 85 4.60 -15.13 -4.56
CA PRO A 85 5.53 -15.37 -3.44
C PRO A 85 6.16 -14.08 -2.90
N GLY A 86 6.62 -13.19 -3.78
CA GLY A 86 7.18 -11.89 -3.41
C GLY A 86 6.17 -10.96 -2.75
N LEU A 87 4.90 -10.99 -3.18
CA LEU A 87 3.81 -10.29 -2.50
C LEU A 87 3.65 -10.78 -1.06
N VAL A 88 3.57 -12.10 -0.87
CA VAL A 88 3.41 -12.71 0.46
C VAL A 88 4.60 -12.38 1.37
N GLU A 89 5.82 -12.43 0.84
CA GLU A 89 7.02 -12.06 1.59
C GLU A 89 7.02 -10.58 1.97
N THR A 90 6.66 -9.71 1.02
CA THR A 90 6.55 -8.26 1.25
C THR A 90 5.54 -7.96 2.35
N LEU A 91 4.33 -8.54 2.28
CA LEU A 91 3.29 -8.35 3.29
C LEU A 91 3.74 -8.83 4.67
N ARG A 92 4.44 -9.96 4.77
CA ARG A 92 5.02 -10.43 6.04
C ARG A 92 6.09 -9.48 6.57
N HIS A 93 6.90 -8.90 5.69
CA HIS A 93 7.96 -7.97 6.08
C HIS A 93 7.38 -6.68 6.65
N ILE A 94 6.27 -6.19 6.09
CA ILE A 94 5.60 -4.96 6.54
C ILE A 94 4.53 -5.20 7.60
N ASP A 95 4.22 -6.44 7.97
CA ASP A 95 3.23 -6.78 9.00
C ASP A 95 3.43 -6.00 10.33
N PRO A 96 4.67 -5.82 10.85
CA PRO A 96 4.87 -4.99 12.04
C PRO A 96 4.43 -3.53 11.87
N LEU A 97 4.65 -2.94 10.68
CA LEU A 97 4.17 -1.59 10.36
C LEU A 97 2.64 -1.57 10.35
N LEU A 98 2.02 -2.56 9.70
CA LEU A 98 0.55 -2.69 9.68
C LEU A 98 -0.02 -2.78 11.09
N GLN A 99 0.59 -3.59 11.97
CA GLN A 99 0.18 -3.69 13.37
C GLN A 99 0.31 -2.37 14.13
N LEU A 100 1.39 -1.61 13.92
CA LEU A 100 1.56 -0.28 14.53
C LEU A 100 0.46 0.68 14.09
N ILE A 101 0.13 0.68 12.79
CA ILE A 101 -0.96 1.48 12.25
C ILE A 101 -2.29 1.12 12.93
N ARG A 102 -2.60 -0.18 13.10
CA ARG A 102 -3.81 -0.62 13.82
C ARG A 102 -3.85 -0.12 15.26
N LEU A 103 -2.71 -0.18 15.96
CA LEU A 103 -2.62 0.23 17.36
C LEU A 103 -2.83 1.74 17.53
N ASP A 104 -2.27 2.55 16.64
CA ASP A 104 -2.44 4.01 16.65
C ASP A 104 -3.91 4.41 16.49
N GLN A 105 -4.60 3.75 15.56
CA GLN A 105 -6.03 3.99 15.31
C GLN A 105 -6.90 3.61 16.50
N TYR A 106 -6.62 2.47 17.11
CA TYR A 106 -7.33 2.03 18.32
C TYR A 106 -7.14 3.02 19.49
N ALA A 107 -5.92 3.56 19.66
CA ALA A 107 -5.63 4.54 20.70
C ALA A 107 -6.32 5.90 20.46
N SER A 108 -6.30 6.36 19.20
CA SER A 108 -6.98 7.60 18.79
C SER A 108 -8.49 7.53 19.06
N ARG A 109 -9.11 6.38 18.76
CA ARG A 109 -10.53 6.15 19.02
C ARG A 109 -10.91 6.26 20.50
N LYS A 110 -10.16 5.62 21.41
CA LYS A 110 -10.44 5.71 22.86
C LYS A 110 -10.41 7.14 23.36
N THR A 111 -9.46 7.93 22.88
CA THR A 111 -9.30 9.33 23.29
C THR A 111 -10.49 10.19 22.83
N HIS A 112 -11.10 9.86 21.69
CA HIS A 112 -12.29 10.55 21.17
C HIS A 112 -13.62 10.09 21.80
N GLU A 113 -13.73 8.85 22.27
CA GLU A 113 -14.93 8.36 22.98
C GLU A 113 -14.99 8.84 24.45
N ASP A 114 -13.86 9.26 25.02
CA ASP A 114 -13.73 9.75 26.40
C ASP A 114 -13.88 11.29 26.56
N LEU A 115 -14.24 12.03 25.49
CA LEU A 115 -14.48 13.49 25.47
C LEU A 115 -15.93 13.83 25.16
#